data_AF-A0AAD6WPQ5-F1
#
_entry.id   AF-A0AAD6WPQ5-F1
#
_cell.length_a   1.000
_cell.length_b   1.000
_cell.length_c   1.000
_cell.angle_alpha   90.00
_cell.angle_beta   90.00
_cell.angle_gamma   90.00
#
_symmetry.space_group_name_H-M   'P 1'
#
loop_
_entity.id
_entity.type
_entity.pdbx_description
1 polymer ?
#
loop_
_entity_poly.entity_id
_entity_poly.type
_entity_poly.pdbx_seq_one_letter_code
_entity_poly.pdbx_strand_id
1 'polypeptide(L)'
;MSFFLSLNALQAKAKNTGTRKKSTNRKWKRIAKKDRRNLKLWAEGARESVLKPHIPAYTDALQRGWRAERDYLTLVCNKFHACISWRLEDHEEPELPLPNYDRFAQVQEEEELDEEEFLRKRLRIEEMNARIGRWLKYRARRLNKPFKMDSTRDPWAIYLTKLAGVSTPPKARQAFQQYMHESYESEIARVVQARWKAAELTNGELTGKKGPDAPFRAKVAHELFAELPESEQDTLRERAKAEAQTARDAYTATMKQGPSKRPEDRQRCIDALGPFVSNFLRGVSEYTGLHSFAVFGGPIPEYGENTTCSARIQSLRHALHLPAMG
;
A
#
# COMPACT_ATOMS: atom_id res chain seq x y z
N MET A 1 39.54 51.68 11.51
CA MET A 1 39.58 51.45 12.97
C MET A 1 38.19 51.66 13.56
N SER A 2 37.46 50.57 13.81
CA SER A 2 36.38 50.51 14.82
C SER A 2 36.07 49.03 15.09
N PHE A 3 36.37 48.67 16.34
CA PHE A 3 36.16 47.44 17.10
C PHE A 3 34.75 46.83 16.90
N PHE A 4 34.54 45.54 16.60
CA PHE A 4 34.67 44.32 17.43
C PHE A 4 34.05 44.40 18.85
N LEU A 5 33.30 43.36 19.23
CA LEU A 5 32.43 43.14 20.41
C LEU A 5 30.95 43.43 20.08
N SER A 6 29.96 42.56 20.27
CA SER A 6 29.80 41.41 21.15
C SER A 6 28.69 40.52 20.58
N LEU A 7 29.01 39.27 20.23
CA LEU A 7 28.03 38.26 19.78
C LEU A 7 28.21 37.00 20.65
N ASN A 8 28.14 37.20 21.97
CA ASN A 8 28.18 36.14 22.98
C ASN A 8 27.23 36.49 24.12
N ALA A 9 25.93 36.47 23.85
CA ALA A 9 24.92 36.43 24.89
C ALA A 9 23.70 35.66 24.37
N LEU A 10 23.21 34.72 25.17
CA LEU A 10 21.98 33.92 24.99
C LEU A 10 22.08 32.62 24.18
N GLN A 11 23.13 31.82 24.45
CA GLN A 11 23.07 30.37 24.28
C GLN A 11 23.13 29.64 25.64
N ALA A 12 22.32 30.08 26.60
CA ALA A 12 22.04 29.34 27.83
C ALA A 12 20.67 28.63 27.72
N LYS A 13 20.55 27.67 26.80
CA LYS A 13 19.45 26.70 26.85
C LYS A 13 19.77 25.69 27.94
N ALA A 14 19.24 25.97 29.14
CA ALA A 14 19.20 25.05 30.25
C ALA A 14 18.68 23.69 29.77
N LYS A 15 19.55 22.68 29.78
CA LYS A 15 19.19 21.27 29.62
C LYS A 15 18.41 20.86 30.86
N ASN A 16 17.11 21.17 30.86
CA ASN A 16 16.15 20.65 31.83
C ASN A 16 16.00 19.14 31.57
N THR A 17 16.96 18.37 32.06
CA THR A 17 16.93 16.91 32.13
C THR A 17 16.02 16.51 33.27
N GLY A 18 14.74 16.89 33.14
CA GLY A 18 13.67 16.36 33.97
C GLY A 18 13.71 14.85 33.84
N THR A 19 14.18 14.19 34.89
CA THR A 19 14.13 12.74 35.04
C THR A 19 12.68 12.32 34.88
N ARG A 20 12.34 11.82 33.69
CA ARG A 20 11.03 11.34 33.31
C ARG A 20 10.72 10.15 34.22
N LYS A 21 10.10 10.42 35.38
CA LYS A 21 9.63 9.40 36.32
C LYS A 21 8.90 8.35 35.49
N LYS A 22 9.44 7.12 35.49
CA LYS A 22 8.87 5.98 34.79
C LYS A 22 7.43 5.85 35.27
N SER A 23 6.49 6.23 34.40
CA SER A 23 5.06 6.04 34.58
C SER A 23 4.85 4.59 35.01
N THR A 24 4.44 4.41 36.26
CA THR A 24 4.12 3.10 36.79
C THR A 24 3.01 2.53 35.93
N ASN A 25 3.25 1.33 35.40
CA ASN A 25 2.43 0.65 34.42
C ASN A 25 1.05 0.34 35.03
N ARG A 26 0.14 1.32 35.02
CA ARG A 26 -1.23 1.16 35.51
C ARG A 26 -1.91 0.13 34.62
N LYS A 27 -2.02 -1.10 35.11
CA LYS A 27 -2.83 -2.14 34.48
C LYS A 27 -4.27 -1.64 34.47
N TRP A 28 -4.73 -1.18 33.31
CA TRP A 28 -6.12 -0.77 33.12
C TRP A 28 -7.02 -1.97 33.37
N LYS A 29 -7.66 -2.02 34.55
CA LYS A 29 -8.70 -3.01 34.83
C LYS A 29 -9.89 -2.71 33.95
N ARG A 30 -10.38 -3.73 33.25
CA ARG A 30 -11.54 -3.61 32.38
C ARG A 30 -12.78 -3.34 33.23
N ILE A 31 -13.52 -2.27 32.91
CA ILE A 31 -14.79 -1.94 33.58
C ILE A 31 -15.82 -3.04 33.25
N ALA A 32 -16.52 -3.54 34.27
CA ALA A 32 -17.58 -4.54 34.12
C ALA A 32 -18.70 -3.99 33.23
N LYS A 33 -19.38 -4.84 32.46
CA LYS A 33 -20.36 -4.41 31.45
C LYS A 33 -21.44 -3.49 32.02
N LYS A 34 -22.00 -3.86 33.18
CA LYS A 34 -23.01 -3.09 33.91
C LYS A 34 -22.56 -1.66 34.29
N ASP A 35 -21.26 -1.46 34.52
CA ASP A 35 -20.70 -0.19 34.97
C ASP A 35 -20.25 0.70 33.81
N ARG A 36 -20.40 0.23 32.56
CA ARG A 36 -19.99 1.00 31.37
C ARG A 36 -21.02 2.10 31.09
N ARG A 37 -20.58 3.35 31.18
CA ARG A 37 -21.39 4.52 30.78
C ARG A 37 -21.68 4.59 29.28
N ASN A 38 -21.00 3.78 28.46
CA ASN A 38 -21.21 3.72 27.02
C ASN A 38 -21.47 2.29 26.57
N LEU A 39 -22.23 2.16 25.48
CA LEU A 39 -22.47 0.88 24.80
C LEU A 39 -21.24 0.41 24.00
N LYS A 40 -20.03 0.84 24.38
CA LYS A 40 -18.82 0.40 23.70
C LYS A 40 -18.63 -1.08 24.04
N LEU A 41 -18.46 -1.87 22.99
CA LEU A 41 -18.29 -3.32 23.10
C LEU A 41 -19.52 -4.03 23.70
N TRP A 42 -20.73 -3.52 23.46
CA TRP A 42 -21.99 -4.13 23.91
C TRP A 42 -22.15 -5.58 23.41
N ALA A 43 -21.70 -5.86 22.19
CA ALA A 43 -21.81 -7.17 21.59
C ALA A 43 -20.78 -8.19 22.09
N GLU A 44 -19.90 -7.89 23.04
CA GLU A 44 -18.92 -8.88 23.53
C GLU A 44 -19.59 -10.13 24.08
N GLY A 45 -18.92 -11.28 24.01
CA GLY A 45 -19.44 -12.54 24.53
C GLY A 45 -20.27 -13.30 23.49
N ALA A 46 -21.42 -13.84 23.91
CA ALA A 46 -22.27 -14.69 23.06
C ALA A 46 -22.84 -13.92 21.86
N ARG A 47 -23.14 -12.63 22.04
CA ARG A 47 -23.60 -11.74 20.95
C ARG A 47 -22.57 -11.63 19.82
N GLU A 48 -21.28 -11.55 20.15
CA GLU A 48 -20.20 -11.47 19.16
C GLU A 48 -20.04 -12.80 18.44
N SER A 49 -20.20 -13.94 19.12
CA SER A 49 -20.19 -15.24 18.44
C SER A 49 -21.30 -15.39 17.41
N VAL A 50 -22.48 -14.78 17.63
CA VAL A 50 -23.56 -14.76 16.64
C VAL A 50 -23.20 -13.84 15.47
N LEU A 51 -22.71 -12.63 15.74
CA LEU A 51 -22.53 -11.60 14.69
C LEU A 51 -21.23 -11.75 13.87
N LYS A 52 -20.14 -12.21 14.49
CA LYS A 52 -18.80 -12.24 13.87
C LYS A 52 -18.72 -13.10 12.59
N PRO A 53 -19.33 -14.29 12.50
CA PRO A 53 -19.35 -15.08 11.27
C PRO A 53 -20.00 -14.36 10.08
N HIS A 54 -20.89 -13.41 10.34
CA HIS A 54 -21.60 -12.68 9.28
C HIS A 54 -20.81 -11.51 8.69
N ILE A 55 -19.66 -11.16 9.25
CA ILE A 55 -18.88 -10.00 8.78
C ILE A 55 -18.44 -10.14 7.31
N PRO A 56 -17.84 -11.27 6.84
CA PRO A 56 -17.39 -11.38 5.45
C PRO A 56 -18.52 -11.26 4.43
N ALA A 57 -19.65 -11.95 4.67
CA ALA A 57 -20.80 -11.90 3.76
C ALA A 57 -21.55 -10.55 3.83
N TYR A 58 -21.59 -9.88 4.99
CA TYR A 58 -22.09 -8.50 5.07
C TYR A 58 -21.17 -7.52 4.30
N THR A 59 -19.86 -7.72 4.35
CA THR A 59 -18.90 -6.94 3.55
C THR A 59 -19.11 -7.12 2.05
N ASP A 60 -19.36 -8.35 1.59
CA ASP A 60 -19.69 -8.64 0.19
C ASP A 60 -21.05 -7.99 -0.21
N ALA A 61 -22.08 -8.13 0.63
CA ALA A 61 -23.36 -7.46 0.41
C ALA A 61 -23.23 -5.92 0.31
N LEU A 62 -22.38 -5.31 1.15
CA LEU A 62 -22.04 -3.89 1.06
C LEU A 62 -21.41 -3.49 -0.29
N GLN A 63 -20.57 -4.36 -0.87
CA GLN A 63 -19.94 -4.10 -2.17
C GLN A 63 -20.93 -4.21 -3.33
N ARG A 64 -21.96 -5.06 -3.20
CA ARG A 64 -23.02 -5.25 -4.21
C ARG A 64 -24.06 -4.12 -4.23
N GLY A 65 -24.17 -3.34 -3.15
CA GLY A 65 -25.02 -2.15 -3.08
C GLY A 65 -26.08 -2.18 -1.97
N TRP A 66 -26.83 -1.09 -1.85
CA TRP A 66 -27.70 -0.84 -0.68
C TRP A 66 -28.84 -1.85 -0.49
N ARG A 67 -29.40 -2.41 -1.57
CA ARG A 67 -30.47 -3.42 -1.48
C ARG A 67 -29.93 -4.72 -0.88
N ALA A 68 -28.83 -5.23 -1.42
CA ALA A 68 -28.15 -6.41 -0.90
C ALA A 68 -27.70 -6.23 0.56
N GLU A 69 -27.17 -5.05 0.91
CA GLU A 69 -26.85 -4.70 2.30
C GLU A 69 -28.08 -4.82 3.21
N ARG A 70 -29.20 -4.20 2.81
CA ARG A 70 -30.43 -4.20 3.60
C ARG A 70 -30.99 -5.60 3.78
N ASP A 71 -31.08 -6.37 2.71
CA ASP A 71 -31.67 -7.72 2.74
C ASP A 71 -30.81 -8.66 3.60
N TYR A 72 -29.48 -8.56 3.49
CA TYR A 72 -28.56 -9.33 4.34
C TYR A 72 -28.60 -8.86 5.81
N LEU A 73 -28.77 -7.56 6.07
CA LEU A 73 -28.94 -7.05 7.43
C LEU A 73 -30.21 -7.60 8.08
N THR A 74 -31.33 -7.64 7.36
CA THR A 74 -32.60 -8.23 7.83
C THR A 74 -32.41 -9.69 8.25
N LEU A 75 -31.72 -10.48 7.43
CA LEU A 75 -31.36 -11.87 7.74
C LEU A 75 -30.57 -11.97 9.05
N VAL A 76 -29.53 -11.14 9.23
CA VAL A 76 -28.70 -11.17 10.44
C VAL A 76 -29.50 -10.74 11.67
N CYS A 77 -30.37 -9.73 11.55
CA CYS A 77 -31.26 -9.31 12.63
C CYS A 77 -32.24 -10.42 13.01
N ASN A 78 -32.88 -11.09 12.04
CA ASN A 78 -33.79 -12.20 12.29
C ASN A 78 -33.08 -13.35 13.02
N LYS A 79 -31.87 -13.70 12.57
CA LYS A 79 -31.04 -14.71 13.26
C LYS A 79 -30.67 -14.28 14.67
N PHE A 80 -30.31 -13.01 14.87
CA PHE A 80 -29.94 -12.50 16.18
C PHE A 80 -31.11 -12.60 17.17
N HIS A 81 -32.31 -12.17 16.76
CA HIS A 81 -33.51 -12.21 17.61
C HIS A 81 -34.06 -13.62 17.83
N ALA A 82 -33.76 -14.58 16.95
CA ALA A 82 -34.06 -15.99 17.17
C ALA A 82 -33.14 -16.63 18.22
N CYS A 83 -31.89 -16.18 18.32
CA CYS A 83 -30.93 -16.71 19.30
C CYS A 83 -30.97 -16.00 20.65
N ILE A 84 -31.34 -14.71 20.67
CA ILE A 84 -31.24 -13.86 21.87
C ILE A 84 -32.56 -13.12 22.05
N SER A 85 -33.20 -13.36 23.19
CA SER A 85 -34.47 -12.71 23.53
C SER A 85 -34.33 -11.19 23.58
N TRP A 86 -35.32 -10.48 23.04
CA TRP A 86 -35.41 -9.02 23.07
C TRP A 86 -35.57 -8.47 24.50
N ARG A 87 -36.07 -9.31 25.43
CA ARG A 87 -36.23 -8.99 26.86
C ARG A 87 -34.90 -8.94 27.62
N LEU A 88 -33.85 -9.57 27.08
CA LEU A 88 -32.55 -9.65 27.73
C LEU A 88 -31.83 -8.29 27.71
N GLU A 89 -31.31 -7.87 28.85
CA GLU A 89 -30.57 -6.62 28.94
C GLU A 89 -29.19 -6.70 28.28
N ASP A 90 -28.63 -5.56 27.87
CA ASP A 90 -27.36 -5.51 27.12
C ASP A 90 -26.15 -6.02 27.91
N HIS A 91 -26.24 -5.95 29.25
CA HIS A 91 -25.16 -6.32 30.15
C HIS A 91 -25.22 -7.80 30.58
N GLU A 92 -26.38 -8.44 30.41
CA GLU A 92 -26.62 -9.85 30.69
C GLU A 92 -26.24 -10.71 29.47
N GLU A 93 -25.64 -11.88 29.71
CA GLU A 93 -25.31 -12.82 28.64
C GLU A 93 -26.43 -13.84 28.48
N PRO A 94 -26.80 -14.21 27.25
CA PRO A 94 -27.75 -15.30 27.03
C PRO A 94 -27.16 -16.63 27.52
N GLU A 95 -28.03 -17.52 27.95
CA GLU A 95 -27.64 -18.87 28.34
C GLU A 95 -27.08 -19.64 27.14
N LEU A 96 -26.05 -20.44 27.39
CA LEU A 96 -25.41 -21.28 26.39
C LEU A 96 -25.81 -22.74 26.63
N PRO A 97 -26.04 -23.55 25.58
CA PRO A 97 -25.89 -23.22 24.16
C PRO A 97 -27.01 -22.35 23.60
N LEU A 98 -26.69 -21.52 22.59
CA LEU A 98 -27.70 -20.72 21.89
C LEU A 98 -28.63 -21.64 21.08
N PRO A 99 -29.92 -21.27 20.93
CA PRO A 99 -30.84 -21.98 20.05
C PRO A 99 -30.30 -22.10 18.62
N ASN A 100 -30.52 -23.25 17.98
CA ASN A 100 -30.16 -23.43 16.58
C ASN A 100 -31.09 -22.58 15.70
N TYR A 101 -30.51 -21.73 14.87
CA TYR A 101 -31.29 -20.87 13.98
C TYR A 101 -31.64 -21.62 12.69
N ASP A 102 -32.94 -21.84 12.48
CA ASP A 102 -33.47 -22.28 11.20
C ASP A 102 -34.15 -21.10 10.49
N ARG A 103 -33.70 -20.83 9.25
CA ARG A 103 -34.27 -19.77 8.40
C ARG A 103 -35.70 -20.09 7.96
N PHE A 104 -36.02 -21.38 7.81
CA PHE A 104 -37.30 -21.85 7.27
C PHE A 104 -38.28 -22.27 8.35
N ALA A 105 -37.87 -22.23 9.62
CA ALA A 105 -38.79 -22.43 10.72
C ALA A 105 -39.94 -21.43 10.61
N GLN A 106 -41.16 -21.93 10.83
CA GLN A 106 -42.35 -21.10 10.86
C GLN A 106 -42.17 -20.03 11.93
N VAL A 107 -42.63 -18.80 11.65
CA VAL A 107 -42.68 -17.72 12.62
C VAL A 107 -43.40 -18.28 13.84
N GLN A 108 -42.72 -18.30 14.99
CA GLN A 108 -43.35 -18.76 16.24
C GLN A 108 -44.66 -18.00 16.44
N GLU A 109 -45.68 -18.70 16.92
CA GLU A 109 -47.01 -18.14 17.20
C GLU A 109 -46.85 -16.76 17.85
N GLU A 110 -47.57 -15.78 17.31
CA GLU A 110 -47.53 -14.41 17.81
C GLU A 110 -47.87 -14.45 19.30
N GLU A 111 -46.85 -14.23 20.14
CA GLU A 111 -47.04 -14.09 21.58
C GLU A 111 -48.18 -13.08 21.79
N GLU A 112 -49.25 -13.48 22.48
CA GLU A 112 -50.34 -12.59 22.88
C GLU A 112 -49.75 -11.53 23.83
N LEU A 113 -49.29 -10.43 23.25
CA LEU A 113 -48.66 -9.32 23.95
C LEU A 113 -49.70 -8.20 24.08
N ASP A 114 -49.75 -7.61 25.27
CA ASP A 114 -50.48 -6.38 25.48
C ASP A 114 -49.95 -5.24 24.58
N GLU A 115 -50.79 -4.24 24.29
CA GLU A 115 -50.45 -3.13 23.39
C GLU A 115 -49.18 -2.39 23.85
N GLU A 116 -49.03 -2.20 25.16
CA GLU A 116 -47.84 -1.57 25.74
C GLU A 116 -46.58 -2.42 25.55
N GLU A 117 -46.68 -3.73 25.76
CA GLU A 117 -45.56 -4.66 25.58
C GLU A 117 -45.16 -4.78 24.11
N PHE A 118 -46.13 -4.76 23.20
CA PHE A 118 -45.90 -4.78 21.76
C PHE A 118 -45.10 -3.54 21.31
N LEU A 119 -45.49 -2.35 21.78
CA LEU A 119 -44.74 -1.11 21.51
C LEU A 119 -43.31 -1.19 22.06
N ARG A 120 -43.15 -1.72 23.28
CA ARG A 120 -41.83 -1.90 23.90
C ARG A 120 -40.96 -2.87 23.12
N LYS A 121 -41.52 -3.99 22.66
CA LYS A 121 -40.86 -5.00 21.80
C LYS A 121 -40.42 -4.36 20.48
N ARG A 122 -41.31 -3.65 19.80
CA ARG A 122 -41.02 -2.97 18.53
C ARG A 122 -39.86 -1.98 18.66
N LEU A 123 -39.93 -1.07 19.63
CA LEU A 123 -38.87 -0.07 19.88
C LEU A 123 -37.53 -0.74 20.21
N ARG A 124 -37.55 -1.77 21.07
CA ARG A 124 -36.34 -2.50 21.45
C ARG A 124 -35.70 -3.22 20.26
N ILE A 125 -36.50 -3.86 19.42
CA ILE A 125 -36.04 -4.53 18.18
C ILE A 125 -35.47 -3.51 17.20
N GLU A 126 -36.14 -2.39 16.97
CA GLU A 126 -35.66 -1.31 16.09
C GLU A 126 -34.31 -0.76 16.56
N GLU A 127 -34.18 -0.46 17.86
CA GLU A 127 -32.92 -0.01 18.44
C GLU A 127 -31.81 -1.05 18.28
N MET A 128 -32.12 -2.33 18.54
CA MET A 128 -31.15 -3.42 18.43
C MET A 128 -30.71 -3.63 16.98
N ASN A 129 -31.64 -3.60 16.03
CA ASN A 129 -31.35 -3.69 14.59
C ASN A 129 -30.42 -2.56 14.16
N ALA A 130 -30.69 -1.34 14.60
CA ALA A 130 -29.82 -0.19 14.32
C ALA A 130 -28.41 -0.37 14.93
N ARG A 131 -28.30 -0.96 16.13
CA ARG A 131 -27.01 -1.27 16.77
C ARG A 131 -26.25 -2.37 16.02
N ILE A 132 -26.92 -3.44 15.62
CA ILE A 132 -26.34 -4.53 14.81
C ILE A 132 -25.80 -3.97 13.51
N GLY A 133 -26.59 -3.16 12.80
CA GLY A 133 -26.17 -2.49 11.56
C GLY A 133 -24.93 -1.62 11.76
N ARG A 134 -24.91 -0.77 12.80
CA ARG A 134 -23.72 0.04 13.15
C ARG A 134 -22.50 -0.82 13.48
N TRP A 135 -22.69 -1.92 14.23
CA TRP A 135 -21.62 -2.83 14.62
C TRP A 135 -21.00 -3.52 13.41
N LEU A 136 -21.83 -4.09 12.53
CA LEU A 136 -21.39 -4.74 11.29
C LEU A 136 -20.69 -3.75 10.37
N LYS A 137 -21.28 -2.58 10.14
CA LYS A 137 -20.69 -1.51 9.32
C LYS A 137 -19.34 -1.05 9.85
N TYR A 138 -19.20 -0.91 11.17
CA TYR A 138 -17.92 -0.58 11.79
C TYR A 138 -16.86 -1.67 11.56
N ARG A 139 -17.23 -2.95 11.75
CA ARG A 139 -16.32 -4.09 11.54
C ARG A 139 -15.94 -4.27 10.08
N ALA A 140 -16.90 -4.18 9.16
CA ALA A 140 -16.68 -4.22 7.72
C ALA A 140 -15.73 -3.08 7.28
N ARG A 141 -15.96 -1.84 7.74
CA ARG A 141 -15.04 -0.72 7.49
C ARG A 141 -13.65 -0.96 8.07
N ARG A 142 -13.53 -1.69 9.19
CA ARG A 142 -12.23 -2.03 9.78
C ARG A 142 -11.47 -3.07 8.98
N LEU A 143 -12.16 -4.06 8.41
CA LEU A 143 -11.59 -5.03 7.48
C LEU A 143 -11.19 -4.34 6.17
N ASN A 144 -12.08 -3.50 5.65
CA ASN A 144 -11.89 -2.74 4.42
C ASN A 144 -11.22 -1.39 4.67
N LYS A 145 -10.44 -1.24 5.74
CA LYS A 145 -9.69 0.01 5.90
C LYS A 145 -8.77 0.09 4.68
N PRO A 146 -8.91 1.11 3.81
CA PRO A 146 -7.92 1.32 2.78
C PRO A 146 -6.59 1.39 3.51
N PHE A 147 -5.63 0.59 3.07
CA PHE A 147 -4.33 0.54 3.69
C PHE A 147 -3.77 1.97 3.57
N LYS A 148 -3.87 2.75 4.66
CA LYS A 148 -3.38 4.13 4.70
C LYS A 148 -1.87 4.06 4.88
N MET A 149 -1.18 3.46 3.92
CA MET A 149 0.24 3.68 3.78
C MET A 149 0.42 5.01 3.03
N ASP A 150 1.47 5.72 3.44
CA ASP A 150 1.99 6.83 2.65
C ASP A 150 2.24 6.31 1.24
N SER A 151 1.77 7.02 0.19
CA SER A 151 1.93 6.57 -1.20
C SER A 151 3.39 6.32 -1.55
N THR A 152 4.31 7.01 -0.86
CA THR A 152 5.77 6.83 -1.00
C THR A 152 6.31 5.53 -0.38
N ARG A 153 5.53 4.86 0.49
CA ARG A 153 5.91 3.62 1.19
C ARG A 153 5.04 2.44 0.84
N ASP A 154 3.85 2.67 0.28
CA ASP A 154 2.97 1.61 -0.19
C ASP A 154 3.60 0.94 -1.43
N PRO A 155 4.03 -0.34 -1.34
CA PRO A 155 4.62 -1.04 -2.48
C PRO A 155 3.65 -1.13 -3.65
N TRP A 156 2.34 -1.15 -3.40
CA TRP A 156 1.33 -1.17 -4.45
C TRP A 156 1.25 0.18 -5.17
N ALA A 157 1.27 1.29 -4.41
CA ALA A 157 1.30 2.62 -5.01
C ALA A 157 2.58 2.84 -5.84
N ILE A 158 3.74 2.46 -5.33
CA ILE A 158 5.03 2.52 -6.05
C ILE A 158 4.98 1.67 -7.32
N TYR A 159 4.37 0.48 -7.26
CA TYR A 159 4.19 -0.38 -8.42
C TYR A 159 3.28 0.28 -9.47
N LEU A 160 2.12 0.80 -9.06
CA LEU A 160 1.19 1.49 -9.96
C LEU A 160 1.79 2.76 -10.58
N THR A 161 2.66 3.49 -9.88
CA THR A 161 3.29 4.69 -10.44
C THR A 161 4.24 4.39 -11.61
N LYS A 162 4.72 3.16 -11.73
CA LYS A 162 5.49 2.72 -12.91
C LYS A 162 4.64 2.72 -14.19
N LEU A 163 3.32 2.53 -14.07
CA LEU A 163 2.40 2.63 -15.20
C LEU A 163 2.42 4.05 -15.81
N ALA A 164 2.56 5.06 -14.96
CA ALA A 164 2.71 6.46 -15.36
C ALA A 164 4.14 6.81 -15.80
N GLY A 165 5.04 5.83 -15.91
CA GLY A 165 6.45 6.05 -16.26
C GLY A 165 7.28 6.68 -15.13
N VAL A 166 6.73 6.81 -13.92
CA VAL A 166 7.47 7.37 -12.78
C VAL A 166 8.41 6.30 -12.25
N SER A 167 9.71 6.52 -12.45
CA SER A 167 10.76 5.65 -11.92
C SER A 167 11.20 6.06 -10.52
N THR A 168 11.78 5.12 -9.78
CA THR A 168 12.38 5.41 -8.48
C THR A 168 13.53 6.40 -8.65
N PRO A 169 13.66 7.41 -7.77
CA PRO A 169 14.70 8.41 -7.90
C PRO A 169 16.09 7.74 -7.77
N PRO A 170 17.09 8.19 -8.54
CA PRO A 170 18.44 7.65 -8.45
C PRO A 170 19.01 7.88 -7.06
N LYS A 171 19.89 6.97 -6.62
CA LYS A 171 20.70 7.19 -5.41
C LYS A 171 21.73 8.27 -5.68
N ALA A 172 22.17 8.96 -4.63
CA ALA A 172 23.30 9.87 -4.71
C ALA A 172 24.51 9.15 -5.29
N ARG A 173 25.07 9.72 -6.36
CA ARG A 173 26.30 9.23 -6.98
C ARG A 173 27.44 9.39 -5.98
N GLN A 174 28.43 8.50 -6.08
CA GLN A 174 29.70 8.74 -5.39
C GLN A 174 30.42 9.92 -6.06
N ALA A 175 31.30 10.62 -5.33
CA ALA A 175 31.96 11.82 -5.85
C ALA A 175 32.72 11.56 -7.17
N PHE A 176 33.43 10.44 -7.28
CA PHE A 176 34.11 10.06 -8.53
C PHE A 176 33.12 9.78 -9.68
N GLN A 177 31.93 9.24 -9.39
CA GLN A 177 30.90 9.01 -10.41
C GLN A 177 30.27 10.32 -10.87
N GLN A 178 30.16 11.30 -9.97
CA GLN A 178 29.73 12.64 -10.31
C GLN A 178 30.79 13.35 -11.17
N TYR A 179 32.06 13.23 -10.81
CA TYR A 179 33.18 13.70 -11.63
C TYR A 179 33.15 13.09 -13.03
N MET A 180 32.96 11.76 -13.11
CA MET A 180 32.80 11.09 -14.39
C MET A 180 31.58 11.62 -15.14
N HIS A 181 30.45 11.86 -14.49
CA HIS A 181 29.27 12.39 -15.16
C HIS A 181 29.47 13.81 -15.73
N GLU A 182 30.15 14.69 -14.99
CA GLU A 182 30.36 16.10 -15.38
C GLU A 182 31.52 16.27 -16.37
N SER A 183 32.62 15.52 -16.22
CA SER A 183 33.89 15.74 -16.93
C SER A 183 34.26 14.63 -17.92
N TYR A 184 33.37 13.68 -18.23
CA TYR A 184 33.71 12.58 -19.14
C TYR A 184 34.14 13.07 -20.51
N GLU A 185 33.32 13.91 -21.15
CA GLU A 185 33.53 14.34 -22.52
C GLU A 185 34.69 15.34 -22.66
N SER A 186 34.93 16.16 -21.64
CA SER A 186 35.96 17.20 -21.65
C SER A 186 37.36 16.66 -21.41
N GLU A 187 37.54 15.88 -20.33
CA GLU A 187 38.86 15.52 -19.80
C GLU A 187 39.10 14.01 -19.86
N ILE A 188 38.19 13.23 -19.26
CA ILE A 188 38.43 11.82 -18.97
C ILE A 188 38.47 10.99 -20.25
N ALA A 189 37.60 11.27 -21.23
CA ALA A 189 37.54 10.51 -22.49
C ALA A 189 38.87 10.56 -23.26
N ARG A 190 39.54 11.71 -23.26
CA ARG A 190 40.84 11.87 -23.94
C ARG A 190 41.93 11.06 -23.26
N VAL A 191 42.00 11.13 -21.94
CA VAL A 191 42.99 10.38 -21.14
C VAL A 191 42.72 8.87 -21.23
N VAL A 192 41.46 8.44 -21.14
CA VAL A 192 41.05 7.04 -21.32
C VAL A 192 41.50 6.53 -22.68
N GLN A 193 41.22 7.25 -23.77
CA GLN A 193 41.59 6.81 -25.12
C GLN A 193 43.12 6.76 -25.30
N ALA A 194 43.85 7.74 -24.77
CA ALA A 194 45.32 7.74 -24.82
C ALA A 194 45.91 6.56 -24.05
N ARG A 195 45.45 6.32 -22.81
CA ARG A 195 45.91 5.20 -21.98
C ARG A 195 45.48 3.84 -22.55
N TRP A 196 44.30 3.76 -23.17
CA TRP A 196 43.83 2.53 -23.83
C TRP A 196 44.72 2.17 -25.01
N LYS A 197 45.01 3.12 -25.91
CA LYS A 197 45.94 2.91 -27.04
C LYS A 197 47.33 2.49 -26.59
N ALA A 198 47.87 3.13 -25.54
CA ALA A 198 49.16 2.77 -24.97
C ALA A 198 49.17 1.35 -24.38
N ALA A 199 48.09 0.95 -23.70
CA ALA A 199 47.95 -0.41 -23.15
C ALA A 199 47.83 -1.48 -24.25
N GLU A 200 47.10 -1.19 -25.34
CA GLU A 200 47.02 -2.07 -26.52
C GLU A 200 48.40 -2.26 -27.19
N LEU A 201 49.20 -1.20 -27.30
CA LEU A 201 50.56 -1.26 -27.84
C LEU A 201 51.52 -2.12 -26.99
N THR A 202 51.31 -2.16 -25.67
CA THR A 202 52.24 -2.82 -24.73
C THR A 202 51.98 -4.33 -24.60
N ASN A 203 50.72 -4.76 -24.73
CA ASN A 203 50.34 -6.15 -24.53
C ASN A 203 50.37 -7.00 -25.82
N GLY A 204 50.71 -6.44 -26.98
CA GLY A 204 50.98 -7.18 -28.22
C GLY A 204 49.78 -7.93 -28.84
N GLU A 205 48.65 -8.03 -28.16
CA GLU A 205 47.42 -8.66 -28.68
C GLU A 205 46.32 -7.63 -28.91
N LEU A 206 45.84 -7.58 -30.15
CA LEU A 206 44.55 -6.99 -30.52
C LEU A 206 43.45 -7.82 -29.86
N THR A 207 43.13 -7.54 -28.60
CA THR A 207 41.82 -7.92 -28.08
C THR A 207 40.83 -7.27 -29.04
N GLY A 208 40.08 -8.02 -29.85
CA GLY A 208 39.19 -7.52 -30.91
C GLY A 208 38.01 -6.67 -30.42
N LYS A 209 38.15 -6.01 -29.27
CA LYS A 209 37.22 -5.09 -28.65
C LYS A 209 37.32 -3.74 -29.36
N LYS A 210 36.17 -3.18 -29.71
CA LYS A 210 36.06 -1.90 -30.44
C LYS A 210 36.41 -0.66 -29.60
N GLY A 211 36.84 -0.81 -28.34
CA GLY A 211 37.19 0.31 -27.47
C GLY A 211 37.34 -0.07 -25.99
N PRO A 212 37.64 0.94 -25.14
CA PRO A 212 37.91 0.74 -23.71
C PRO A 212 36.69 0.21 -22.97
N ASP A 213 36.89 -0.82 -22.16
CA ASP A 213 35.82 -1.41 -21.37
C ASP A 213 35.39 -0.52 -20.18
N ALA A 214 34.23 -0.82 -19.58
CA ALA A 214 33.72 -0.03 -18.46
C ALA A 214 34.65 -0.06 -17.22
N PRO A 215 35.24 -1.21 -16.82
CA PRO A 215 36.20 -1.24 -15.72
C PRO A 215 37.44 -0.37 -15.96
N PHE A 216 38.01 -0.38 -17.17
CA PHE A 216 39.16 0.44 -17.51
C PHE A 216 38.84 1.94 -17.40
N ARG A 217 37.69 2.35 -17.92
CA ARG A 217 37.21 3.74 -17.80
C ARG A 217 37.05 4.18 -16.35
N ALA A 218 36.43 3.33 -15.53
CA ALA A 218 36.26 3.61 -14.11
C ALA A 218 37.60 3.72 -13.38
N LYS A 219 38.58 2.86 -13.71
CA LYS A 219 39.93 2.91 -13.12
C LYS A 219 40.63 4.23 -13.43
N VAL A 220 40.67 4.64 -14.71
CA VAL A 220 41.30 5.91 -15.12
C VAL A 220 40.59 7.10 -14.46
N ALA A 221 39.26 7.10 -14.42
CA ALA A 221 38.49 8.16 -13.76
C ALA A 221 38.76 8.23 -12.25
N HIS A 222 38.95 7.08 -11.58
CA HIS A 222 39.32 7.04 -10.16
C HIS A 222 40.70 7.64 -9.89
N GLU A 223 41.68 7.35 -10.75
CA GLU A 223 43.03 7.90 -10.62
C GLU A 223 43.03 9.42 -10.83
N LEU A 224 42.36 9.91 -11.89
CA LEU A 224 42.21 11.34 -12.15
C LEU A 224 41.44 12.04 -11.01
N PHE A 225 40.40 11.40 -10.46
CA PHE A 225 39.66 11.94 -9.32
C PHE A 225 40.52 12.03 -8.05
N ALA A 226 41.42 11.07 -7.83
CA ALA A 226 42.31 11.07 -6.67
C ALA A 226 43.39 12.16 -6.75
N GLU A 227 43.75 12.60 -7.96
CA GLU A 227 44.67 13.72 -8.21
C GLU A 227 44.03 15.09 -7.93
N LEU A 228 42.69 15.17 -7.90
CA LEU A 228 41.98 16.42 -7.61
C LEU A 228 42.20 16.85 -6.14
N PRO A 229 42.28 18.16 -5.86
CA PRO A 229 42.29 18.69 -4.49
C PRO A 229 41.09 18.23 -3.68
N GLU A 230 41.28 17.97 -2.38
CA GLU A 230 40.21 17.51 -1.47
C GLU A 230 39.00 18.45 -1.48
N SER A 231 39.24 19.77 -1.58
CA SER A 231 38.17 20.77 -1.70
C SER A 231 37.28 20.56 -2.92
N GLU A 232 37.84 20.18 -4.06
CA GLU A 232 37.08 19.91 -5.29
C GLU A 232 36.31 18.60 -5.16
N GLN A 233 36.94 17.56 -4.60
CA GLN A 233 36.28 16.29 -4.31
C GLN A 233 35.06 16.46 -3.39
N ASP A 234 35.16 17.32 -2.38
CA ASP A 234 34.05 17.66 -1.50
C ASP A 234 32.94 18.41 -2.23
N THR A 235 33.27 19.39 -3.08
CA THR A 235 32.25 20.10 -3.87
C THR A 235 31.47 19.15 -4.79
N LEU A 236 32.13 18.16 -5.39
CA LEU A 236 31.49 17.13 -6.22
C LEU A 236 30.59 16.22 -5.38
N ARG A 237 31.03 15.86 -4.16
CA ARG A 237 30.22 15.09 -3.20
C ARG A 237 28.96 15.86 -2.79
N GLU A 238 29.06 17.16 -2.58
CA GLU A 238 27.93 18.03 -2.26
C GLU A 238 26.95 18.16 -3.43
N ARG A 239 27.44 18.41 -4.65
CA ARG A 239 26.61 18.44 -5.87
C ARG A 239 25.87 17.13 -6.08
N ALA A 240 26.55 15.99 -5.95
CA ALA A 240 25.93 14.67 -6.10
C ALA A 240 24.80 14.43 -5.08
N LYS A 241 24.96 14.92 -3.83
CA LYS A 241 23.90 14.88 -2.81
C LYS A 241 22.75 15.82 -3.17
N ALA A 242 23.03 17.02 -3.63
CA ALA A 242 22.03 18.02 -4.01
C ALA A 242 21.18 17.58 -5.21
N GLU A 243 21.80 16.99 -6.25
CA GLU A 243 21.10 16.41 -7.39
C GLU A 243 20.17 15.27 -6.98
N ALA A 244 20.67 14.34 -6.15
CA ALA A 244 19.87 13.23 -5.67
C ALA A 244 18.73 13.67 -4.75
N GLN A 245 18.95 14.70 -3.95
CA GLN A 245 17.91 15.29 -3.11
C GLN A 245 16.83 15.95 -3.97
N THR A 246 17.22 16.75 -4.96
CA THR A 246 16.29 17.34 -5.94
C THR A 246 15.47 16.27 -6.66
N ALA A 247 16.09 15.17 -7.10
CA ALA A 247 15.38 14.07 -7.75
C ALA A 247 14.40 13.35 -6.80
N ARG A 248 14.78 13.16 -5.52
CA ARG A 248 13.89 12.59 -4.49
C ARG A 248 12.72 13.50 -4.15
N ASP A 249 12.95 14.80 -4.10
CA ASP A 249 11.91 15.78 -3.81
C ASP A 249 10.93 15.89 -4.97
N ALA A 250 11.42 15.90 -6.22
CA ALA A 250 10.58 15.82 -7.41
C ALA A 250 9.74 14.53 -7.42
N TYR A 251 10.36 13.38 -7.18
CA TYR A 251 9.65 12.11 -7.07
C TYR A 251 8.57 12.13 -5.97
N THR A 252 8.91 12.63 -4.78
CA THR A 252 7.98 12.72 -3.66
C THR A 252 6.82 13.66 -3.96
N ALA A 253 7.07 14.78 -4.66
CA ALA A 253 6.03 15.68 -5.13
C ALA A 253 5.08 14.98 -6.11
N THR A 254 5.62 14.25 -7.10
CA THR A 254 4.81 13.46 -8.05
C THR A 254 3.97 12.40 -7.32
N MET A 255 4.54 11.66 -6.38
CA MET A 255 3.83 10.64 -5.58
C MET A 255 2.72 11.23 -4.70
N LYS A 256 2.87 12.48 -4.25
CA LYS A 256 1.85 13.20 -3.46
C LYS A 256 0.75 13.79 -4.33
N GLN A 257 1.06 14.22 -5.55
CA GLN A 257 0.09 14.77 -6.49
C GLN A 257 -0.91 13.70 -6.96
N GLY A 258 -0.47 12.44 -7.04
CA GLY A 258 -1.30 11.32 -7.50
C GLY A 258 -1.37 11.22 -9.03
N PRO A 259 -2.21 10.32 -9.57
CA PRO A 259 -2.28 10.09 -11.01
C PRO A 259 -2.85 11.31 -11.75
N SER A 260 -2.21 11.67 -12.86
CA SER A 260 -2.69 12.77 -13.70
C SER A 260 -4.07 12.46 -14.29
N LYS A 261 -4.89 13.51 -14.41
CA LYS A 261 -6.21 13.44 -15.05
C LYS A 261 -6.19 13.90 -16.51
N ARG A 262 -5.04 14.35 -17.02
CA ARG A 262 -4.90 14.81 -18.40
C ARG A 262 -5.07 13.64 -19.38
N PRO A 263 -5.75 13.83 -20.52
CA PRO A 263 -5.93 12.77 -21.51
C PRO A 263 -4.60 12.20 -22.03
N GLU A 264 -3.62 13.05 -22.31
CA GLU A 264 -2.30 12.60 -22.82
C GLU A 264 -1.58 11.66 -21.83
N ASP A 265 -1.61 12.00 -20.54
CA ASP A 265 -0.98 11.19 -19.50
C ASP A 265 -1.67 9.83 -19.33
N ARG A 266 -2.99 9.82 -19.47
CA ARG A 266 -3.78 8.58 -19.42
C ARG A 266 -3.49 7.69 -20.63
N GLN A 267 -3.36 8.26 -21.82
CA GLN A 267 -3.00 7.50 -23.02
C GLN A 267 -1.64 6.82 -22.83
N ARG A 268 -0.63 7.57 -22.35
CA ARG A 268 0.69 6.99 -22.01
C ARG A 268 0.61 5.83 -21.01
N CYS A 269 -0.27 5.93 -20.02
CA CYS A 269 -0.53 4.85 -19.07
C CYS A 269 -1.20 3.63 -19.72
N ILE A 270 -2.13 3.85 -20.66
CA ILE A 270 -2.81 2.80 -21.42
C ILE A 270 -1.80 2.08 -22.32
N ASP A 271 -0.94 2.82 -23.02
CA ASP A 271 0.09 2.25 -23.89
C ASP A 271 1.09 1.39 -23.10
N ALA A 272 1.43 1.82 -21.88
CA ALA A 272 2.31 1.08 -20.97
C ALA A 272 1.61 -0.11 -20.25
N LEU A 273 0.28 -0.23 -20.35
CA LEU A 273 -0.50 -1.20 -19.58
C LEU A 273 -0.20 -2.65 -19.99
N GLY A 274 -0.01 -2.91 -21.29
CA GLY A 274 0.28 -4.25 -21.81
C GLY A 274 1.53 -4.89 -21.17
N PRO A 275 2.72 -4.27 -21.32
CA PRO A 275 3.95 -4.76 -20.69
C PRO A 275 3.85 -4.82 -19.15
N PHE A 276 3.18 -3.85 -18.54
CA PHE A 276 3.00 -3.78 -17.09
C PHE A 276 2.19 -4.97 -16.54
N VAL A 277 1.00 -5.21 -17.09
CA VAL A 277 0.09 -6.29 -16.66
C VAL A 277 0.66 -7.65 -17.02
N SER A 278 1.43 -7.76 -18.10
CA SER A 278 1.99 -9.04 -18.53
C SER A 278 2.90 -9.67 -17.48
N ASN A 279 3.72 -8.87 -16.79
CA ASN A 279 4.57 -9.38 -15.71
C ASN A 279 3.75 -9.90 -14.52
N PHE A 280 2.64 -9.24 -14.20
CA PHE A 280 1.75 -9.65 -13.12
C PHE A 280 0.99 -10.95 -13.47
N LEU A 281 0.38 -11.02 -14.65
CA LEU A 281 -0.35 -12.21 -15.10
C LEU A 281 0.56 -13.43 -15.24
N ARG A 282 1.82 -13.24 -15.64
CA ARG A 282 2.82 -14.32 -15.64
C ARG A 282 3.02 -14.88 -14.23
N GLY A 283 3.19 -14.02 -13.22
CA GLY A 283 3.30 -14.45 -11.82
C GLY A 283 2.07 -15.22 -11.34
N VAL A 284 0.86 -14.71 -11.61
CA VAL A 284 -0.39 -15.43 -11.26
C VAL A 284 -0.43 -16.81 -11.93
N SER A 285 -0.09 -16.89 -13.22
CA SER A 285 -0.08 -18.15 -13.95
C SER A 285 0.96 -19.14 -13.41
N GLU A 286 2.16 -18.67 -13.06
CA GLU A 286 3.22 -19.50 -12.48
C GLU A 286 2.84 -20.10 -11.11
N TYR A 287 2.20 -19.30 -10.23
CA TYR A 287 1.83 -19.77 -8.88
C TYR A 287 0.53 -20.58 -8.84
N THR A 288 -0.41 -20.33 -9.76
CA THR A 288 -1.74 -20.97 -9.74
C THR A 288 -1.91 -22.08 -10.78
N GLY A 289 -1.06 -22.11 -11.82
CA GLY A 289 -1.22 -22.98 -12.99
C GLY A 289 -2.37 -22.56 -13.92
N LEU A 290 -3.07 -21.46 -13.64
CA LEU A 290 -4.21 -21.02 -14.44
C LEU A 290 -3.78 -20.20 -15.66
N HIS A 291 -4.53 -20.34 -16.76
CA HIS A 291 -4.40 -19.43 -17.90
C HIS A 291 -5.03 -18.07 -17.53
N SER A 292 -4.19 -17.03 -17.53
CA SER A 292 -4.59 -15.70 -17.08
C SER A 292 -4.63 -14.73 -18.26
N PHE A 293 -5.73 -13.99 -18.40
CA PHE A 293 -5.89 -12.92 -19.38
C PHE A 293 -6.52 -11.69 -18.71
N ALA A 294 -6.27 -10.50 -19.26
CA ALA A 294 -6.88 -9.27 -18.77
C ALA A 294 -7.51 -8.49 -19.94
N VAL A 295 -8.74 -8.03 -19.72
CA VAL A 295 -9.50 -7.18 -20.63
C VAL A 295 -9.75 -5.85 -19.94
N PHE A 296 -9.44 -4.76 -20.62
CA PHE A 296 -9.65 -3.40 -20.12
C PHE A 296 -10.58 -2.66 -21.07
N GLY A 297 -11.57 -1.96 -20.53
CA GLY A 297 -12.52 -1.17 -21.30
C GLY A 297 -12.72 0.19 -20.66
N GLY A 298 -12.91 1.23 -21.48
CA GLY A 298 -13.16 2.58 -21.00
C GLY A 298 -12.95 3.65 -22.07
N PRO A 299 -13.01 4.94 -21.67
CA PRO A 299 -12.71 6.04 -22.58
C PRO A 299 -11.21 6.03 -22.91
N ILE A 300 -10.88 5.80 -24.18
CA ILE A 300 -9.51 5.84 -24.70
C ILE A 300 -9.34 7.17 -25.45
N PRO A 301 -8.56 8.13 -24.91
CA PRO A 301 -8.48 9.48 -25.46
C PRO A 301 -8.19 9.57 -26.96
N GLU A 302 -7.36 8.66 -27.48
CA GLU A 302 -6.97 8.66 -28.89
C GLU A 302 -8.09 8.23 -29.86
N TYR A 303 -9.01 7.37 -29.42
CA TYR A 303 -9.99 6.72 -30.30
C TYR A 303 -11.42 7.26 -30.16
N GLY A 304 -11.67 8.20 -29.25
CA GLY A 304 -13.03 8.62 -28.91
C GLY A 304 -13.76 7.57 -28.04
N GLU A 305 -15.10 7.59 -28.03
CA GLU A 305 -15.95 6.81 -27.11
C GLU A 305 -15.55 5.33 -26.91
N ASN A 306 -15.85 4.81 -25.71
CA ASN A 306 -15.67 3.45 -25.18
C ASN A 306 -15.06 2.40 -26.13
N THR A 307 -13.73 2.33 -26.14
CA THR A 307 -12.98 1.29 -26.87
C THR A 307 -12.43 0.26 -25.88
N THR A 308 -12.25 -0.99 -26.31
CA THR A 308 -11.74 -2.10 -25.48
C THR A 308 -10.31 -2.44 -25.89
N CYS A 309 -9.37 -2.51 -24.94
CA CYS A 309 -8.03 -3.03 -25.16
C CYS A 309 -7.85 -4.36 -24.40
N SER A 310 -7.24 -5.36 -25.04
CA SER A 310 -7.02 -6.67 -24.43
C SER A 310 -5.54 -7.01 -24.41
N ALA A 311 -5.06 -7.57 -23.29
CA ALA A 311 -3.72 -8.09 -23.16
C ALA A 311 -3.80 -9.60 -22.94
N ARG A 312 -3.25 -10.36 -23.90
CA ARG A 312 -3.20 -11.83 -23.84
C ARG A 312 -1.76 -12.29 -23.74
N ILE A 313 -1.45 -13.03 -22.68
CA ILE A 313 -0.22 -13.83 -22.66
C ILE A 313 -0.56 -15.19 -23.24
N GLN A 314 -0.14 -15.45 -24.48
CA GLN A 314 -0.05 -16.83 -24.96
C GLN A 314 1.14 -17.47 -24.25
N SER A 315 0.85 -18.21 -23.17
CA SER A 315 1.83 -19.11 -22.58
C SER A 315 2.09 -20.23 -23.59
N LEU A 316 3.18 -20.09 -24.36
CA LEU A 316 3.78 -21.19 -25.11
C LEU A 316 4.38 -22.16 -24.10
N ARG A 317 3.54 -23.02 -23.50
CA ARG A 317 4.04 -24.26 -22.89
C ARG A 317 3.83 -25.40 -23.86
N HIS A 318 4.99 -25.82 -24.38
CA HIS A 318 5.29 -27.11 -24.96
C HIS A 318 4.45 -28.24 -24.38
N ALA A 319 4.03 -29.11 -25.31
CA ALA A 319 3.50 -30.44 -25.07
C ALA A 319 4.14 -31.08 -23.84
N LEU A 320 3.35 -31.25 -22.79
CA LEU A 320 3.62 -32.28 -21.80
C LEU A 320 3.48 -33.61 -22.55
N HIS A 321 4.61 -34.11 -23.03
CA HIS A 321 4.81 -35.53 -23.31
C HIS A 321 4.55 -36.25 -21.99
N LEU A 322 3.32 -36.71 -21.80
CA LEU A 322 3.00 -37.71 -20.78
C LEU A 322 3.83 -38.95 -21.14
N PRO A 323 4.76 -39.41 -20.28
CA PRO A 323 5.35 -40.72 -20.49
C PRO A 323 4.22 -41.74 -20.40
N ALA A 324 4.05 -42.52 -21.46
CA ALA A 324 3.20 -43.69 -21.45
C ALA A 324 3.68 -44.60 -20.31
N MET A 325 2.89 -44.69 -19.24
CA MET A 325 3.04 -45.73 -18.24
C MET A 325 2.62 -47.04 -18.92
N GLY A 326 3.60 -47.91 -19.16
CA GLY A 326 3.40 -49.30 -19.55
C GLY A 326 3.02 -50.18 -18.37
#